data_AF-A0A0M2V8K3-F1
#
_entry.id   AF-A0A0M2V8K3-F1
#
_cell.length_a   1.000
_cell.length_b   1.000
_cell.length_c   1.000
_cell.angle_alpha   90.00
_cell.angle_beta   90.00
_cell.angle_gamma   90.00
#
_symmetry.space_group_name_H-M   'P 1'
#
loop_
_entity.id
_entity.type
_entity.pdbx_description
1 polymer ?
#
loop_
_entity_poly.entity_id
_entity_poly.type
_entity_poly.pdbx_seq_one_letter_code
_entity_poly.pdbx_strand_id
1 'polypeptide(L)'
;RHIEKISILPFIEPQLLPPQPQGVADIADVHGQEQAKRALLLAAAGGHHVLFVGPPGTGKTMLAQRLIGLMPPLPEPEALEVAAISSLTGTKFQPEHWRQRPFRAPHHSCSAAALVGGGSIPRPGEITLAHRGILFMDELTETPRHVLDSLREPLESGRVSISRARQQVTFPARFQLVCALNPSPCGTFNGDIQSSRSTPEQILKYLGK
;
A
#
# COMPACT_ATOMS: atom_id res chain seq x y z
N ARG A 1 48.46 5.30 15.09
CA ARG A 1 48.62 5.51 13.63
C ARG A 1 47.72 4.49 12.92
N HIS A 2 46.47 4.83 12.56
CA HIS A 2 45.56 3.89 11.87
C HIS A 2 44.59 4.60 10.90
N ILE A 3 45.12 5.49 10.07
CA ILE A 3 44.44 5.92 8.83
C ILE A 3 45.50 5.82 7.74
N GLU A 4 45.75 4.60 7.24
CA GLU A 4 46.85 4.35 6.29
C GLU A 4 46.46 4.45 4.82
N LYS A 5 45.18 4.64 4.48
CA LYS A 5 44.76 4.88 3.10
C LYS A 5 43.56 5.81 3.05
N ILE A 6 43.81 7.08 2.75
CA ILE A 6 42.79 8.00 2.26
C ILE A 6 42.62 7.68 0.77
N SER A 7 41.71 6.78 0.43
CA SER A 7 41.29 6.59 -0.96
C SER A 7 40.27 7.68 -1.28
N ILE A 8 40.64 8.60 -2.18
CA ILE A 8 39.70 9.58 -2.71
C ILE A 8 38.63 8.79 -3.46
N LEU A 9 37.37 8.93 -3.06
CA LEU A 9 36.26 8.34 -3.78
C LEU A 9 36.24 8.94 -5.20
N PRO A 10 36.00 8.12 -6.24
CA PRO A 10 35.92 8.64 -7.60
C PRO A 10 34.86 9.74 -7.65
N PHE A 11 35.17 10.82 -8.36
CA PHE A 11 34.19 11.85 -8.64
C PHE A 11 33.07 11.23 -9.48
N ILE A 12 31.84 11.26 -8.97
CA ILE A 12 30.66 10.77 -9.67
C ILE A 12 30.05 11.96 -10.39
N GLU A 13 29.90 11.86 -11.71
CA GLU A 13 29.11 12.83 -12.45
C GLU A 13 27.64 12.71 -12.06
N PRO A 14 26.96 13.81 -11.71
CA PRO A 14 25.56 13.78 -11.34
C PRO A 14 24.72 13.36 -12.55
N GLN A 15 24.03 12.22 -12.42
CA GLN A 15 23.08 11.77 -13.41
C GLN A 15 21.77 12.52 -13.26
N LEU A 16 21.25 13.08 -14.36
CA LEU A 16 19.90 13.67 -14.38
C LEU A 16 18.87 12.57 -14.18
N LEU A 17 18.06 12.69 -13.13
CA LEU A 17 16.95 11.80 -12.87
C LEU A 17 15.74 12.19 -13.75
N PRO A 18 14.91 11.23 -14.18
CA PRO A 18 13.72 11.54 -14.95
C PRO A 18 12.77 12.44 -14.12
N PRO A 19 12.11 13.43 -14.76
CA PRO A 19 11.23 14.37 -14.06
C PRO A 19 9.91 13.72 -13.59
N GLN A 20 9.51 12.63 -14.24
CA GLN A 20 8.29 11.86 -13.98
C GLN A 20 8.63 10.37 -13.89
N PRO A 21 8.01 9.62 -12.97
CA PRO A 21 8.19 8.18 -12.90
C PRO A 21 7.67 7.51 -14.17
N GLN A 22 8.43 6.55 -14.71
CA GLN A 22 8.06 5.83 -15.93
C GLN A 22 7.24 4.57 -15.60
N GLY A 23 6.34 4.17 -16.51
CA GLY A 23 5.67 2.86 -16.43
C GLY A 23 4.49 2.75 -15.45
N VAL A 24 3.91 3.87 -15.02
CA VAL A 24 2.67 3.84 -14.20
C VAL A 24 1.46 3.59 -15.09
N ALA A 25 0.64 2.60 -14.75
CA ALA A 25 -0.58 2.29 -15.49
C ALA A 25 -1.61 3.43 -15.40
N ASP A 26 -2.27 3.76 -16.51
CA ASP A 26 -3.27 4.83 -16.57
C ASP A 26 -4.68 4.29 -16.31
N ILE A 27 -5.50 5.09 -15.61
CA ILE A 27 -6.92 4.82 -15.43
C ILE A 27 -7.70 4.90 -16.76
N ALA A 28 -7.21 5.70 -17.72
CA ALA A 28 -7.82 5.86 -19.04
C ALA A 28 -7.85 4.54 -19.83
N ASP A 29 -6.90 3.65 -19.57
CA ASP A 29 -6.81 2.33 -20.21
C ASP A 29 -7.89 1.34 -19.73
N VAL A 30 -8.63 1.68 -18.67
CA VAL A 30 -9.67 0.79 -18.13
C VAL A 30 -10.94 0.97 -18.95
N HIS A 31 -11.43 -0.10 -19.57
CA HIS A 31 -12.73 -0.10 -20.24
C HIS A 31 -13.88 -0.24 -19.21
N GLY A 32 -14.88 0.64 -19.28
CA GLY A 32 -16.02 0.65 -18.37
C GLY A 32 -15.68 1.06 -16.94
N GLN A 33 -16.40 0.53 -15.94
CA GLN A 33 -16.18 0.81 -14.51
C GLN A 33 -16.25 2.30 -14.12
N GLU A 34 -17.14 3.08 -14.77
CA GLU A 34 -17.21 4.54 -14.61
C GLU A 34 -17.39 5.00 -13.16
N GLN A 35 -18.18 4.26 -12.36
CA GLN A 35 -18.33 4.54 -10.93
C GLN A 35 -16.99 4.37 -10.18
N ALA A 36 -16.24 3.30 -10.45
CA ALA A 36 -14.96 3.05 -9.80
C ALA A 36 -13.89 4.05 -10.24
N LYS A 37 -13.83 4.40 -11.53
CA LYS A 37 -12.93 5.45 -12.04
C LYS A 37 -13.18 6.78 -11.36
N ARG A 38 -14.45 7.19 -11.26
CA ARG A 38 -14.84 8.42 -10.57
C ARG A 38 -14.46 8.38 -9.08
N ALA A 39 -14.70 7.26 -8.41
CA ALA A 39 -14.31 7.10 -7.01
C ALA A 39 -12.79 7.21 -6.82
N LEU A 40 -12.00 6.61 -7.71
CA LEU A 40 -10.54 6.71 -7.69
C LEU A 40 -10.03 8.13 -7.95
N LEU A 41 -10.64 8.87 -8.87
CA LEU A 41 -10.30 10.28 -9.11
C LEU A 41 -10.54 11.13 -7.87
N LEU A 42 -11.69 10.97 -7.21
CA LEU A 42 -12.01 11.68 -5.97
C LEU A 42 -11.07 11.27 -4.84
N ALA A 43 -10.76 9.98 -4.73
CA ALA A 43 -9.83 9.46 -3.73
C ALA A 43 -8.41 9.99 -3.95
N ALA A 44 -7.93 10.07 -5.20
CA ALA A 44 -6.63 10.63 -5.52
C ALA A 44 -6.53 12.11 -5.14
N ALA A 45 -7.57 12.90 -5.45
CA ALA A 45 -7.61 14.32 -5.16
C ALA A 45 -7.73 14.62 -3.66
N GLY A 46 -8.53 13.83 -2.93
CA GLY A 46 -8.82 14.04 -1.51
C GLY A 46 -7.96 13.23 -0.53
N GLY A 47 -7.14 12.30 -1.02
CA GLY A 47 -6.38 11.37 -0.18
C GLY A 47 -7.26 10.37 0.59
N HIS A 48 -8.47 10.07 0.09
CA HIS A 48 -9.44 9.22 0.79
C HIS A 48 -9.12 7.74 0.65
N HIS A 49 -9.34 6.96 1.71
CA HIS A 49 -9.31 5.50 1.62
C HIS A 49 -10.47 4.99 0.75
N VAL A 50 -10.25 3.85 0.08
CA VAL A 50 -11.23 3.28 -0.86
C VAL A 50 -11.51 1.84 -0.48
N LEU A 51 -12.78 1.45 -0.51
CA LEU A 51 -13.22 0.06 -0.40
C LEU A 51 -13.94 -0.36 -1.68
N PHE A 52 -13.38 -1.34 -2.38
CA PHE A 52 -14.01 -1.99 -3.50
C PHE A 52 -14.84 -3.16 -3.03
N VAL A 53 -16.12 -3.17 -3.41
CA VAL A 53 -17.02 -4.30 -3.20
C VAL A 53 -17.42 -4.83 -4.56
N GLY A 54 -17.07 -6.08 -4.85
CA GLY A 54 -17.46 -6.70 -6.10
C GLY A 54 -16.99 -8.15 -6.23
N PRO A 55 -17.57 -8.94 -7.15
CA PRO A 55 -17.16 -10.30 -7.43
C PRO A 55 -15.65 -10.44 -7.76
N PRO A 56 -15.07 -11.64 -7.62
CA PRO A 56 -13.72 -11.91 -8.11
C PRO A 56 -13.63 -11.69 -9.62
N GLY A 57 -12.44 -11.33 -10.13
CA GLY A 57 -12.22 -11.11 -11.56
C GLY A 57 -12.74 -9.77 -12.11
N THR A 58 -13.30 -8.89 -11.29
CA THR A 58 -13.82 -7.57 -11.72
C THR A 58 -12.76 -6.47 -11.87
N GLY A 59 -11.49 -6.81 -11.71
CA GLY A 59 -10.38 -5.87 -11.89
C GLY A 59 -10.11 -4.94 -10.71
N LYS A 60 -10.50 -5.30 -9.48
CA LYS A 60 -10.25 -4.48 -8.27
C LYS A 60 -8.77 -4.14 -8.06
N THR A 61 -7.90 -5.14 -8.20
CA THR A 61 -6.43 -4.97 -8.12
C THR A 61 -5.89 -4.09 -9.26
N MET A 62 -6.41 -4.29 -10.48
CA MET A 62 -6.06 -3.48 -11.66
C MET A 62 -6.41 -2.00 -11.43
N LEU A 63 -7.58 -1.73 -10.87
CA LEU A 63 -8.06 -0.40 -10.52
C LEU A 63 -7.20 0.23 -9.41
N ALA A 64 -6.89 -0.52 -8.35
CA ALA A 64 -6.07 -0.05 -7.23
C ALA A 64 -4.67 0.39 -7.67
N GLN A 65 -4.02 -0.36 -8.58
CA GLN A 65 -2.69 -0.01 -9.10
C GLN A 65 -2.69 1.30 -9.91
N ARG A 66 -3.77 1.56 -10.65
CA ARG A 66 -3.93 2.77 -11.46
C ARG A 66 -4.20 4.04 -10.66
N LEU A 67 -4.55 3.90 -9.38
CA LEU A 67 -4.64 5.05 -8.48
C LEU A 67 -3.31 5.80 -8.38
N ILE A 68 -2.16 5.11 -8.51
CA ILE A 68 -0.84 5.77 -8.54
C ILE A 68 -0.71 6.72 -9.71
N GLY A 69 -1.22 6.35 -10.89
CA GLY A 69 -1.16 7.19 -12.10
C GLY A 69 -1.98 8.47 -11.99
N LEU A 70 -2.97 8.50 -11.09
CA LEU A 70 -3.78 9.68 -10.82
C LEU A 70 -3.13 10.67 -9.84
N MET A 71 -2.11 10.23 -9.11
CA MET A 71 -1.47 11.05 -8.09
C MET A 71 -0.22 11.74 -8.65
N PRO A 72 0.06 12.98 -8.23
CA PRO A 72 1.31 13.64 -8.61
C PRO A 72 2.51 12.88 -8.03
N PRO A 73 3.68 12.93 -8.70
CA PRO A 73 4.92 12.41 -8.16
C PRO A 73 5.22 13.02 -6.79
N LEU A 74 5.93 12.27 -5.95
CA LEU A 74 6.34 12.75 -4.64
C LEU A 74 7.19 14.02 -4.78
N PRO A 75 6.97 15.06 -3.97
CA PRO A 75 7.95 16.12 -3.78
C PRO A 75 9.30 15.54 -3.33
N GLU A 76 10.38 16.23 -3.62
CA GLU A 76 11.74 15.73 -3.37
C GLU A 76 12.02 15.31 -1.90
N PRO A 77 11.62 16.09 -0.87
CA PRO A 77 11.79 15.66 0.52
C PRO A 77 11.04 14.36 0.82
N GLU A 78 9.86 14.21 0.23
CA GLU A 78 9.01 13.05 0.42
C GLU A 78 9.58 11.79 -0.25
N ALA A 79 10.15 11.97 -1.44
CA ALA A 79 10.83 10.91 -2.18
C ALA A 79 12.09 10.42 -1.45
N LEU A 80 12.86 11.33 -0.85
CA LEU A 80 14.03 10.97 -0.02
C LEU A 80 13.63 10.14 1.19
N GLU A 81 12.54 10.50 1.87
CA GLU A 81 12.02 9.71 3.00
C GLU A 81 11.63 8.28 2.56
N VAL A 82 10.94 8.13 1.43
CA VAL A 82 10.58 6.81 0.86
C VAL A 82 11.82 6.01 0.45
N ALA A 83 12.81 6.66 -0.15
CA ALA A 83 14.07 6.04 -0.53
C ALA A 83 14.86 5.56 0.70
N ALA A 84 14.88 6.36 1.78
CA ALA A 84 15.50 5.99 3.05
C ALA A 84 14.83 4.75 3.66
N ILE A 85 13.50 4.68 3.66
CA ILE A 85 12.76 3.50 4.14
C ILE A 85 13.11 2.26 3.30
N SER A 86 13.08 2.38 1.97
CA SER A 86 13.42 1.27 1.06
C SER A 86 14.86 0.77 1.23
N SER A 87 15.79 1.63 1.63
CA SER A 87 17.17 1.23 1.90
C SER A 87 17.29 0.25 3.08
N LEU A 88 16.32 0.28 4.02
CA LEU A 88 16.29 -0.60 5.18
C LEU A 88 15.94 -2.05 4.83
N THR A 89 15.35 -2.30 3.65
CA THR A 89 15.03 -3.64 3.15
C THR A 89 16.11 -4.23 2.26
N GLY A 90 17.22 -3.51 2.04
CA GLY A 90 18.29 -3.94 1.13
C GLY A 90 17.91 -3.82 -0.35
N THR A 91 16.80 -3.16 -0.67
CA THR A 91 16.38 -2.88 -2.03
C THR A 91 17.32 -1.84 -2.64
N LYS A 92 17.88 -2.15 -3.82
CA LYS A 92 18.73 -1.19 -4.53
C LYS A 92 17.91 -0.02 -5.04
N PHE A 93 18.45 1.19 -4.89
CA PHE A 93 17.85 2.37 -5.48
C PHE A 93 17.83 2.26 -7.01
N GLN A 94 16.69 2.60 -7.60
CA GLN A 94 16.45 2.58 -9.04
C GLN A 94 16.07 4.00 -9.49
N PRO A 95 16.93 4.69 -10.26
CA PRO A 95 16.65 6.04 -10.78
C PRO A 95 15.32 6.18 -11.50
N GLU A 96 14.85 5.10 -12.14
CA GLU A 96 13.62 5.04 -12.92
C GLU A 96 12.35 5.20 -12.06
N HIS A 97 12.45 4.78 -10.79
CA HIS A 97 11.38 4.88 -9.79
C HIS A 97 11.51 6.12 -8.90
N TRP A 98 12.39 7.06 -9.26
CA TRP A 98 12.55 8.29 -8.50
C TRP A 98 11.22 9.04 -8.40
N ARG A 99 10.88 9.47 -7.18
CA ARG A 99 9.62 10.17 -6.85
C ARG A 99 8.34 9.37 -7.13
N GLN A 100 8.44 8.08 -7.45
CA GLN A 100 7.27 7.20 -7.57
C GLN A 100 6.73 6.88 -6.18
N ARG A 101 5.39 6.89 -6.05
CA ARG A 101 4.72 6.45 -4.82
C ARG A 101 4.80 4.92 -4.69
N PRO A 102 5.10 4.37 -3.52
CA PRO A 102 5.14 2.93 -3.33
C PRO A 102 3.74 2.32 -3.45
N PHE A 103 3.66 1.11 -4.00
CA PHE A 103 2.47 0.25 -3.96
C PHE A 103 2.81 -1.00 -3.17
N ARG A 104 2.10 -1.26 -2.07
CA ARG A 104 2.24 -2.51 -1.31
C ARG A 104 0.93 -3.27 -1.37
N ALA A 105 1.01 -4.55 -1.73
CA ALA A 105 -0.13 -5.45 -1.76
C ALA A 105 0.23 -6.73 -0.98
N PRO A 106 0.26 -6.69 0.36
CA PRO A 106 0.47 -7.89 1.15
C PRO A 106 -0.57 -8.96 0.81
N HIS A 107 -0.13 -10.22 0.80
CA HIS A 107 -1.04 -11.35 0.69
C HIS A 107 -1.99 -11.38 1.90
N HIS A 108 -3.25 -11.83 1.75
CA HIS A 108 -4.25 -11.84 2.82
C HIS A 108 -3.81 -12.69 4.05
N SER A 109 -2.89 -13.65 3.86
CA SER A 109 -2.29 -14.44 4.93
C SER A 109 -1.13 -13.73 5.66
N CYS A 110 -0.88 -12.46 5.36
CA CYS A 110 0.14 -11.64 6.01
C CYS A 110 -0.12 -11.56 7.52
N SER A 111 0.89 -11.90 8.31
CA SER A 111 0.82 -11.79 9.77
C SER A 111 0.84 -10.33 10.21
N ALA A 112 0.32 -10.04 11.42
CA ALA A 112 0.42 -8.70 12.01
C ALA A 112 1.87 -8.19 12.08
N ALA A 113 2.84 -9.08 12.34
CA ALA A 113 4.26 -8.72 12.37
C ALA A 113 4.83 -8.36 10.99
N ALA A 114 4.34 -8.97 9.92
CA ALA A 114 4.73 -8.61 8.56
C ALA A 114 4.06 -7.30 8.11
N LEU A 115 2.81 -7.07 8.52
CA LEU A 115 2.07 -5.85 8.24
C LEU A 115 2.67 -4.64 8.96
N VAL A 116 2.82 -4.73 10.29
CA VAL A 116 3.31 -3.65 11.15
C VAL A 116 4.82 -3.50 11.10
N GLY A 117 5.52 -4.63 11.03
CA GLY A 117 6.96 -4.73 11.23
C GLY A 117 7.29 -5.44 12.54
N GLY A 118 8.54 -5.87 12.67
CA GLY A 118 8.96 -6.68 13.80
C GLY A 118 10.40 -7.16 13.71
N GLY A 119 10.68 -8.31 14.34
CA GLY A 119 12.03 -8.86 14.49
C GLY A 119 12.68 -8.54 15.84
N SER A 120 13.83 -9.19 16.10
CA SER A 120 14.70 -8.90 17.25
C SER A 120 15.37 -7.53 17.10
N ILE A 121 15.77 -7.21 15.87
CA ILE A 121 16.11 -5.86 15.42
C ILE A 121 14.86 -5.33 14.72
N PRO A 122 14.22 -4.24 15.21
CA PRO A 122 13.01 -3.71 14.61
C PRO A 122 13.21 -3.36 13.13
N ARG A 123 12.43 -3.99 12.25
CA ARG A 123 12.39 -3.74 10.81
C ARG A 123 11.02 -3.18 10.39
N PRO A 124 10.98 -2.36 9.34
CA PRO A 124 9.73 -1.86 8.79
C PRO A 124 8.86 -3.01 8.27
N GLY A 125 7.54 -2.92 8.47
CA GLY A 125 6.55 -3.78 7.83
C GLY A 125 5.91 -3.15 6.60
N GLU A 126 4.94 -3.85 6.01
CA GLU A 126 4.22 -3.43 4.80
C GLU A 126 3.62 -2.02 4.90
N ILE A 127 3.09 -1.63 6.07
CA ILE A 127 2.52 -0.29 6.27
C ILE A 127 3.58 0.82 6.19
N THR A 128 4.80 0.53 6.66
CA THR A 128 5.92 1.48 6.59
C THR A 128 6.46 1.54 5.17
N LEU A 129 6.54 0.40 4.49
CA LEU A 129 6.94 0.33 3.08
C LEU A 129 5.94 1.01 2.14
N ALA A 130 4.67 1.11 2.55
CA ALA A 130 3.62 1.85 1.84
C ALA A 130 3.63 3.36 2.11
N HIS A 131 4.56 3.88 2.93
CA HIS A 131 4.57 5.29 3.31
C HIS A 131 4.59 6.23 2.10
N ARG A 132 3.69 7.23 2.13
CA ARG A 132 3.33 8.17 1.06
C ARG A 132 2.85 7.54 -0.25
N GLY A 133 2.50 6.27 -0.22
CA GLY A 133 1.91 5.56 -1.33
C GLY A 133 0.62 4.87 -0.94
N ILE A 134 0.42 3.68 -1.52
CA ILE A 134 -0.80 2.91 -1.38
C ILE A 134 -0.49 1.60 -0.65
N LEU A 135 -1.32 1.28 0.33
CA LEU A 135 -1.45 -0.07 0.88
C LEU A 135 -2.73 -0.68 0.32
N PHE A 136 -2.60 -1.69 -0.53
CA PHE A 136 -3.70 -2.46 -1.08
C PHE A 136 -3.92 -3.76 -0.30
N MET A 137 -5.14 -3.99 0.17
CA MET A 137 -5.52 -5.25 0.82
C MET A 137 -6.67 -5.89 0.05
N ASP A 138 -6.37 -7.01 -0.61
CA ASP A 138 -7.41 -7.83 -1.23
C ASP A 138 -8.04 -8.78 -0.22
N GLU A 139 -9.26 -9.21 -0.50
CA GLU A 139 -9.97 -10.23 0.28
C GLU A 139 -10.04 -9.89 1.78
N LEU A 140 -10.47 -8.66 2.12
CA LEU A 140 -10.48 -8.16 3.51
C LEU A 140 -11.20 -9.10 4.49
N THR A 141 -12.26 -9.77 4.04
CA THR A 141 -13.05 -10.73 4.81
C THR A 141 -12.30 -12.00 5.20
N GLU A 142 -11.20 -12.30 4.51
CA GLU A 142 -10.29 -13.41 4.82
C GLU A 142 -9.12 -12.96 5.71
N THR A 143 -8.94 -11.65 5.90
CA THR A 143 -7.89 -11.12 6.77
C THR A 143 -8.31 -11.28 8.23
N PRO A 144 -7.46 -11.85 9.11
CA PRO A 144 -7.81 -12.00 10.52
C PRO A 144 -8.04 -10.65 11.20
N ARG A 145 -9.10 -10.56 12.02
CA ARG A 145 -9.48 -9.32 12.71
C ARG A 145 -8.33 -8.63 13.47
N HIS A 146 -7.50 -9.40 14.18
CA HIS A 146 -6.35 -8.84 14.92
C HIS A 146 -5.30 -8.17 14.00
N VAL A 147 -5.20 -8.61 12.74
CA VAL A 147 -4.33 -7.98 11.73
C VAL A 147 -4.96 -6.66 11.28
N LEU A 148 -6.28 -6.62 11.06
CA LEU A 148 -7.00 -5.39 10.72
C LEU A 148 -6.95 -4.37 11.86
N ASP A 149 -7.12 -4.82 13.12
CA ASP A 149 -7.05 -3.97 14.31
C ASP A 149 -5.67 -3.26 14.42
N SER A 150 -4.61 -3.91 13.93
CA SER A 150 -3.26 -3.32 13.91
C SER A 150 -3.11 -2.12 12.97
N LEU A 151 -4.03 -1.91 12.03
CA LEU A 151 -4.05 -0.75 11.13
C LEU A 151 -4.61 0.51 11.78
N ARG A 152 -5.34 0.40 12.89
CA ARG A 152 -6.05 1.53 13.51
C ARG A 152 -5.11 2.67 13.89
N GLU A 153 -4.05 2.38 14.65
CA GLU A 153 -3.07 3.38 15.08
C GLU A 153 -2.30 3.99 13.87
N PRO A 154 -1.80 3.20 12.91
CA PRO A 154 -1.19 3.75 11.70
C PRO A 154 -2.09 4.67 10.88
N LEU A 155 -3.36 4.33 10.72
CA LEU A 155 -4.33 5.15 9.98
C LEU A 155 -4.62 6.49 10.66
N GLU A 156 -4.61 6.52 12.00
CA GLU A 156 -4.87 7.73 12.78
C GLU A 156 -3.63 8.62 12.92
N SER A 157 -2.49 8.03 13.29
CA SER A 157 -1.26 8.77 13.61
C SER A 157 -0.33 8.97 12.42
N GLY A 158 -0.48 8.15 11.37
CA GLY A 158 0.45 8.09 10.26
C GLY A 158 1.84 7.56 10.63
N ARG A 159 1.97 6.84 11.76
CA ARG A 159 3.22 6.27 12.27
C ARG A 159 2.94 4.93 12.95
N VAL A 160 4.00 4.15 13.19
CA VAL A 160 3.91 2.93 13.97
C VAL A 160 5.11 2.78 14.88
N SER A 161 4.88 2.42 16.14
CA SER A 161 5.95 2.25 17.14
C SER A 161 6.16 0.78 17.46
N ILE A 162 7.36 0.28 17.18
CA ILE A 162 7.74 -1.11 17.46
C ILE A 162 8.65 -1.10 18.69
N SER A 163 8.14 -1.63 19.81
CA SER A 163 8.89 -1.80 21.05
C SER A 163 9.34 -3.25 21.22
N ARG A 164 10.62 -3.44 21.53
CA ARG A 164 11.25 -4.73 21.86
C ARG A 164 12.12 -4.56 23.09
N ALA A 165 12.47 -5.67 23.74
CA ALA A 165 13.12 -5.72 25.04
C ALA A 165 14.35 -4.79 25.23
N ARG A 166 15.02 -4.36 24.15
CA ARG A 166 16.20 -3.46 24.23
C ARG A 166 16.10 -2.21 23.35
N GLN A 167 15.06 -2.06 22.53
CA GLN A 167 14.97 -0.99 21.54
C GLN A 167 13.52 -0.64 21.23
N GLN A 168 13.25 0.66 21.09
CA GLN A 168 12.00 1.18 20.57
C GLN A 168 12.30 1.99 19.32
N VAL A 169 11.61 1.69 18.22
CA VAL A 169 11.77 2.39 16.95
C VAL A 169 10.39 2.79 16.44
N THR A 170 10.28 4.04 15.99
CA THR A 170 9.05 4.54 15.38
C THR A 170 9.28 4.77 13.89
N PHE A 171 8.47 4.11 13.08
CA PHE A 171 8.48 4.25 11.63
C PHE A 171 7.33 5.13 11.14
N PRO A 172 7.50 5.89 10.05
CA PRO A 172 6.40 6.57 9.39
C PRO A 172 5.50 5.57 8.63
N ALA A 173 4.20 5.81 8.63
CA ALA A 173 3.19 4.93 8.04
C ALA A 173 1.98 5.73 7.50
N ARG A 174 2.21 6.92 6.92
CA ARG A 174 1.16 7.66 6.19
C ARG A 174 0.93 7.02 4.83
N PHE A 175 -0.08 6.18 4.67
CA PHE A 175 -0.43 5.56 3.39
C PHE A 175 -1.91 5.77 3.07
N GLN A 176 -2.26 5.72 1.80
CA GLN A 176 -3.65 5.63 1.37
C GLN A 176 -4.05 4.15 1.35
N LEU A 177 -5.00 3.77 2.20
CA LEU A 177 -5.54 2.42 2.23
C LEU A 177 -6.55 2.20 1.10
N VAL A 178 -6.33 1.14 0.31
CA VAL A 178 -7.28 0.65 -0.68
C VAL A 178 -7.59 -0.79 -0.35
N CYS A 179 -8.86 -1.09 -0.12
CA CYS A 179 -9.31 -2.43 0.25
C CYS A 179 -10.21 -2.99 -0.84
N ALA A 180 -10.24 -4.31 -0.94
CA ALA A 180 -11.19 -5.03 -1.76
C ALA A 180 -11.81 -6.18 -0.97
N LEU A 181 -13.11 -6.40 -1.16
CA LEU A 181 -13.81 -7.55 -0.62
C LEU A 181 -14.89 -8.05 -1.58
N ASN A 182 -15.26 -9.31 -1.40
CA ASN A 182 -16.39 -9.90 -2.09
C ASN A 182 -17.69 -9.54 -1.35
N PRO A 183 -18.80 -9.31 -2.07
CA PRO A 183 -20.07 -8.91 -1.45
C PRO A 183 -20.74 -10.05 -0.65
N SER A 184 -20.38 -11.30 -0.92
CA SER A 184 -20.96 -12.50 -0.30
C SER A 184 -19.92 -13.63 -0.28
N PRO A 185 -20.07 -14.63 0.60
CA PRO A 185 -19.17 -15.79 0.63
C PRO A 185 -19.25 -16.63 -0.65
N CYS A 186 -20.36 -16.56 -1.39
CA CYS A 186 -20.50 -17.21 -2.70
C CYS A 186 -19.87 -16.41 -3.85
N GLY A 187 -19.28 -15.23 -3.60
CA GLY A 187 -18.58 -14.40 -4.58
C GLY A 187 -19.45 -13.78 -5.67
N THR A 188 -20.75 -14.08 -5.71
CA THR A 188 -21.69 -13.66 -6.75
C THR A 188 -22.68 -12.64 -6.19
N PHE A 189 -22.82 -11.53 -6.89
CA PHE A 189 -23.80 -10.48 -6.59
C PHE A 189 -24.07 -9.69 -7.87
N ASN A 190 -25.23 -9.88 -8.48
CA ASN A 190 -25.61 -9.22 -9.73
C ASN A 190 -26.47 -7.96 -9.49
N GLY A 191 -26.29 -7.29 -8.35
CA GLY A 191 -27.09 -6.12 -7.96
C GLY A 191 -28.46 -6.43 -7.37
N ASP A 192 -28.84 -7.71 -7.30
CA ASP A 192 -30.07 -8.19 -6.67
C ASP A 192 -29.75 -9.21 -5.56
N ILE A 193 -30.30 -9.00 -4.37
CA ILE A 193 -30.16 -9.91 -3.22
C ILE A 193 -30.74 -11.31 -3.55
N GLN A 194 -31.76 -11.39 -4.42
CA GLN A 194 -32.33 -12.68 -4.87
C GLN A 194 -31.36 -13.48 -5.77
N SER A 195 -30.42 -12.81 -6.43
CA SER A 195 -29.39 -13.46 -7.26
C SER A 195 -28.26 -14.08 -6.45
N SER A 196 -28.16 -13.72 -5.16
CA SER A 196 -27.18 -14.27 -4.25
C SER A 196 -27.61 -15.66 -3.77
N ARG A 197 -26.71 -16.64 -3.86
CA ARG A 197 -26.90 -17.96 -3.25
C ARG A 197 -26.77 -17.93 -1.72
N SER A 198 -26.35 -16.80 -1.15
CA SER A 198 -26.25 -16.58 0.30
C SER A 198 -27.43 -15.81 0.83
N THR A 199 -27.97 -16.23 1.98
CA THR A 199 -29.03 -15.50 2.69
C THR A 199 -28.50 -14.15 3.24
N PRO A 200 -29.38 -13.17 3.49
CA PRO A 200 -28.96 -11.90 4.11
C PRO A 200 -28.18 -12.09 5.43
N GLU A 201 -28.57 -13.06 6.25
CA GLU A 201 -27.87 -13.40 7.50
C GLU A 201 -26.46 -13.95 7.24
N GLN A 202 -26.29 -14.80 6.22
CA GLN A 202 -24.97 -15.32 5.83
C GLN A 202 -24.07 -14.20 5.30
N ILE A 203 -24.62 -13.24 4.57
CA ILE A 203 -23.89 -12.07 4.07
C ILE A 203 -23.46 -11.18 5.24
N LEU A 204 -24.36 -10.84 6.16
CA LEU A 204 -24.04 -10.03 7.34
C LEU A 204 -22.98 -10.72 8.22
N LYS A 205 -23.11 -12.04 8.44
CA LYS A 205 -22.11 -12.82 9.18
C LYS A 205 -20.75 -12.83 8.48
N TYR A 206 -20.74 -12.84 7.15
CA TYR A 206 -19.51 -12.82 6.36
C TYR A 206 -18.83 -11.46 6.38
N LEU A 207 -19.59 -10.38 6.19
CA LEU A 207 -19.08 -9.00 6.20
C LEU A 207 -18.71 -8.50 7.61
N GLY A 208 -19.28 -9.12 8.65
CA GLY A 208 -18.97 -8.80 10.05
C GLY A 208 -17.79 -9.59 10.65
N LYS A 209 -17.10 -10.42 9.85
CA LYS A 209 -15.84 -11.05 10.25
C LYS A 209 -14.73 -10.01 10.36
#